data_AF-A0A972IFB7-F1
#
_entry.id   AF-A0A972IFB7-F1
#
_cell.length_a   1.000
_cell.length_b   1.000
_cell.length_c   1.000
_cell.angle_alpha   90.00
_cell.angle_beta   90.00
_cell.angle_gamma   90.00
#
_symmetry.space_group_name_H-M   'P 1'
#
loop_
_entity.id
_entity.type
_entity.pdbx_description
1 polymer ?
#
loop_
_entity_poly.entity_id
_entity_poly.type
_entity_poly.pdbx_seq_one_letter_code
_entity_poly.pdbx_strand_id
1 'polypeptide(L)' 'MSGTIKRLRPLRVLLGGLVVAAALGVTGCQVDVGGQTLPSPNYMRDDVQYFPPGPEFKLQREANALKQAQAEAGMRQL' A
#
# COMPACT_ATOMS: atom_id res chain seq x y z
N MET A 1 -39.05 -11.32 -38.82
CA MET A 1 -38.08 -10.52 -38.04
C MET A 1 -36.74 -11.27 -37.83
N SER A 2 -36.01 -11.59 -38.90
CA SER A 2 -34.77 -12.45 -38.82
C SER A 2 -33.49 -11.78 -39.37
N GLY A 3 -33.62 -10.60 -40.01
CA GLY A 3 -32.49 -9.89 -40.63
C GLY A 3 -31.62 -9.07 -39.66
N THR A 4 -32.21 -8.50 -38.61
CA THR A 4 -31.53 -7.60 -37.67
C THR A 4 -30.49 -8.34 -36.80
N ILE A 5 -30.79 -9.59 -36.41
CA ILE A 5 -29.93 -10.42 -35.56
C ILE A 5 -28.58 -10.71 -36.24
N LYS A 6 -28.54 -10.87 -37.57
CA LYS A 6 -27.31 -11.19 -38.31
C LYS A 6 -26.33 -10.01 -38.39
N ARG A 7 -26.82 -8.77 -38.50
CA ARG A 7 -25.98 -7.55 -38.53
C ARG A 7 -25.39 -7.18 -37.16
N LEU A 8 -26.02 -7.62 -36.07
CA LEU A 8 -25.57 -7.35 -34.70
C LEU A 8 -24.44 -8.29 -34.23
N ARG A 9 -24.24 -9.43 -34.90
CA ARG A 9 -23.20 -10.43 -34.54
C ARG A 9 -21.76 -9.89 -34.64
N PRO A 10 -21.31 -9.26 -35.75
CA PRO A 10 -19.95 -8.75 -35.82
C PRO A 10 -19.71 -7.63 -34.80
N LEU A 11 -20.69 -6.75 -34.59
CA LEU A 11 -20.61 -5.68 -33.59
C LEU A 11 -20.46 -6.22 -32.17
N ARG A 12 -21.20 -7.29 -31.81
CA ARG A 12 -21.09 -7.95 -30.50
C ARG A 12 -19.73 -8.63 -30.30
N VAL A 13 -19.17 -9.25 -31.35
CA VAL A 13 -17.83 -9.85 -31.29
C VAL A 13 -16.77 -8.77 -31.11
N LEU A 14 -16.91 -7.64 -31.81
CA LEU A 14 -15.97 -6.52 -31.71
C LEU A 14 -16.03 -5.84 -30.34
N LEU A 15 -17.23 -5.58 -29.82
CA LEU A 15 -17.44 -5.08 -28.45
C LEU A 15 -16.91 -6.06 -27.40
N GLY A 16 -17.18 -7.36 -27.56
CA GLY A 16 -16.65 -8.39 -26.65
C GLY A 16 -15.12 -8.44 -26.65
N GLY A 17 -14.50 -8.36 -27.84
CA GLY A 17 -13.04 -8.30 -27.96
C GLY A 17 -12.44 -7.05 -27.31
N LEU A 18 -13.09 -5.88 -27.48
CA LEU A 18 -12.65 -4.63 -26.87
C LEU A 18 -12.71 -4.70 -25.33
N VAL A 19 -13.77 -5.30 -24.78
CA VAL A 19 -13.92 -5.49 -23.33
C VAL A 19 -12.83 -6.41 -22.78
N VAL A 20 -12.53 -7.52 -23.45
CA VAL A 20 -11.46 -8.44 -23.03
C VAL A 20 -10.09 -7.76 -23.10
N ALA A 21 -9.81 -7.02 -24.18
CA ALA A 21 -8.56 -6.28 -24.32
C ALA A 21 -8.40 -5.21 -23.23
N ALA A 22 -9.47 -4.48 -22.91
CA ALA A 22 -9.47 -3.51 -21.83
C ALA A 22 -9.25 -4.17 -20.46
N ALA A 23 -9.90 -5.31 -20.19
CA ALA A 23 -9.72 -6.03 -18.94
C ALA A 23 -8.26 -6.47 -18.73
N LEU A 24 -7.61 -6.98 -19.77
CA LEU A 24 -6.21 -7.38 -19.73
C LEU A 24 -5.25 -6.19 -19.61
N GLY A 25 -5.59 -5.04 -20.19
CA GLY A 25 -4.78 -3.81 -20.09
C GLY A 25 -4.86 -3.12 -18.72
N VAL A 26 -5.93 -3.36 -17.95
CA VAL A 26 -6.11 -2.78 -16.60
C VAL A 26 -5.55 -3.72 -15.51
N THR A 27 -5.39 -5.02 -15.79
CA THR A 27 -4.70 -5.95 -14.89
C THR A 27 -3.19 -5.84 -15.07
N GLY A 28 -2.47 -5.37 -14.05
CA GLY A 28 -1.00 -5.33 -14.06
C GLY A 28 -0.37 -6.69 -13.74
N CYS A 29 0.83 -6.95 -14.26
CA CYS A 29 1.70 -8.02 -13.79
C CYS A 29 2.53 -7.50 -12.61
N GLN A 30 2.60 -8.28 -11.54
CA GLN A 30 3.47 -7.99 -10.40
C GLN A 30 4.93 -8.10 -10.84
N VAL A 31 5.70 -7.04 -10.63
CA VAL A 31 7.08 -6.93 -11.13
C VAL A 31 8.06 -7.19 -9.99
N ASP A 32 8.98 -8.13 -10.17
CA ASP A 32 10.09 -8.37 -9.24
C ASP A 32 11.35 -7.69 -9.78
N VAL A 33 11.95 -6.81 -8.99
CA VAL A 33 13.16 -6.09 -9.36
C VAL A 33 14.13 -6.15 -8.20
N GLY A 34 15.31 -6.75 -8.42
CA GLY A 34 16.33 -6.89 -7.39
C GLY A 34 15.97 -7.87 -6.26
N GLY A 35 15.10 -8.85 -6.52
CA GLY A 35 14.66 -9.83 -5.52
C GLY A 35 13.63 -9.29 -4.53
N GLN A 36 13.04 -8.13 -4.83
CA GLN A 36 11.95 -7.54 -4.08
C GLN A 36 10.75 -7.32 -4.99
N THR A 37 9.60 -7.78 -4.52
CA THR A 37 8.31 -7.51 -5.16
C THR A 37 7.81 -6.16 -4.70
N LEU A 38 8.08 -5.13 -5.50
CA LEU A 38 7.79 -3.75 -5.12
C LEU A 38 6.28 -3.47 -5.21
N PRO A 39 5.65 -2.95 -4.15
CA PRO A 39 4.19 -2.80 -4.07
C PRO A 39 3.64 -1.67 -4.94
N SER A 40 4.48 -0.71 -5.36
CA SER A 40 4.06 0.44 -6.16
C SER A 40 4.66 0.44 -7.58
N PRO A 41 3.87 0.77 -8.62
CA PRO A 41 4.38 0.87 -10.00
C PRO A 41 5.42 1.97 -10.21
N ASN A 42 5.47 2.94 -9.29
CA ASN A 42 6.30 4.14 -9.39
C ASN A 42 7.54 4.08 -8.48
N TYR A 43 7.95 2.90 -8.02
CA TYR A 43 9.04 2.75 -7.05
C TYR A 43 10.37 3.43 -7.47
N MET A 44 10.64 3.59 -8.77
CA MET A 44 11.82 4.32 -9.26
C MET A 44 11.73 5.84 -9.13
N ARG A 45 10.52 6.37 -8.95
CA ARG A 45 10.20 7.80 -8.73
C ARG A 45 9.71 8.06 -7.32
N ASP A 46 9.59 7.02 -6.51
CA ASP A 46 9.18 7.13 -5.12
C ASP A 46 10.39 7.63 -4.34
N ASP A 47 10.31 8.86 -3.86
CA ASP A 47 11.38 9.45 -3.08
C ASP A 47 11.56 8.61 -1.82
N VAL A 48 12.82 8.41 -1.40
CA VAL A 48 13.09 7.82 -0.08
C VAL A 48 12.43 8.73 0.95
N GLN A 49 11.35 8.24 1.56
CA GLN A 49 10.63 8.98 2.60
C GLN A 49 11.58 9.13 3.79
N TYR A 50 12.29 10.26 3.86
CA TYR A 50 13.17 10.57 4.97
C TYR A 50 12.32 10.81 6.21
N PHE A 51 12.29 9.81 7.09
CA PHE A 51 11.81 9.98 8.44
C PHE A 51 13.00 10.50 9.26
N PRO A 52 12.98 11.76 9.73
CA PRO A 52 14.01 12.19 10.66
C PRO A 52 14.00 11.23 11.86
N PRO A 53 15.17 10.89 12.41
CA PRO A 53 15.20 10.15 13.66
C PRO A 53 14.27 10.87 14.64
N GLY A 54 13.31 10.14 15.20
CA GLY A 54 12.39 10.68 16.19
C GLY A 54 13.17 11.38 17.29
N PRO A 55 12.57 12.34 18.03
CA PRO A 55 13.28 13.07 19.07
C PRO A 55 13.96 12.08 20.03
N GLU A 56 15.29 12.02 19.97
CA GLU A 56 16.05 11.10 20.80
C GLU A 56 15.97 11.60 22.24
N PHE A 57 15.16 10.92 23.05
CA PHE A 57 15.12 11.19 24.48
C PHE A 57 16.37 10.59 25.14
N LYS A 58 17.46 11.36 25.14
CA LYS A 58 18.79 10.95 25.64
C LYS A 58 18.79 10.49 27.11
N LEU A 59 17.78 10.89 27.88
CA LEU A 59 17.69 10.68 29.33
C LEU A 59 16.69 9.58 29.70
N GLN A 60 16.50 8.56 28.85
CA GLN A 60 15.60 7.42 29.11
C GLN A 60 15.81 6.81 30.51
N ARG A 61 17.07 6.67 30.95
CA ARG A 61 17.38 6.13 32.28
C ARG A 61 16.83 6.99 33.41
N GLU A 62 16.97 8.31 33.29
CA GLU A 62 16.52 9.26 34.30
C GLU A 62 14.99 9.36 34.34
N ALA A 63 14.33 9.38 33.18
CA ALA A 63 12.86 9.33 33.15
C ALA A 63 12.31 8.02 33.72
N ASN A 64 12.98 6.89 33.49
CA ASN A 64 12.58 5.62 34.08
C ASN A 64 12.81 5.61 35.60
N ALA A 65 13.93 6.16 36.07
CA ALA A 65 14.20 6.32 37.50
C ALA A 65 13.17 7.22 38.19
N LEU A 66 12.80 8.34 37.57
CA LEU A 66 11.76 9.24 38.06
C LEU A 66 10.38 8.57 38.10
N LYS A 67 10.02 7.81 37.05
CA LYS A 67 8.77 7.04 37.02
C LYS A 67 8.73 5.97 38.13
N GLN A 68 9.83 5.27 38.36
CA GLN A 68 9.94 4.28 39.43
C GLN A 68 9.80 4.93 40.81
N ALA A 69 10.50 6.05 41.05
CA ALA A 69 10.41 6.78 42.31
C ALA A 69 8.98 7.32 42.57
N GLN A 70 8.30 7.81 41.55
CA GLN A 70 6.90 8.24 41.65
C GLN A 70 5.95 7.07 41.95
N ALA A 71 6.14 5.93 41.28
CA ALA A 71 5.34 4.73 41.55
C ALA A 71 5.54 4.21 42.98
N GLU A 72 6.79 4.18 43.47
CA GLU A 72 7.07 3.82 44.86
C GLU A 72 6.49 4.82 45.86
N ALA A 73 6.58 6.12 45.59
CA ALA A 73 6.01 7.14 46.46
C ALA A 73 4.48 7.03 46.55
N GLY A 74 3.81 6.79 45.42
CA GLY A 74 2.37 6.54 45.39
C GLY A 74 1.97 5.25 46.10
N MET A 75 2.77 4.18 45.96
CA MET A 75 2.58 2.92 46.68
C MET A 75 2.81 3.04 48.20
N ARG A 76 3.74 3.90 48.64
CA ARG A 76 3.98 4.18 50.07
C ARG A 76 2.89 5.03 50.74
N GLN A 77 2.04 5.68 49.94
CA GLN A 77 0.93 6.52 50.43
C GLN A 77 -0.39 5.75 50.58
N LEU A 78 -0.44 4.48 50.17
CA LEU A 78 -1.54 3.54 50.41
C LEU A 78 -1.22 2.65 51.62
#